data_AF-A0A1B6J8T8-F1
#
_entry.id   AF-A0A1B6J8T8-F1
#
_cell.length_a   1.000
_cell.length_b   1.000
_cell.length_c   1.000
_cell.angle_alpha   90.00
_cell.angle_beta   90.00
_cell.angle_gamma   90.00
#
_symmetry.space_group_name_H-M   'P 1'
#
loop_
_entity.id
_entity.type
_entity.pdbx_description
1 polymer ?
#
loop_
_entity_poly.entity_id
_entity_poly.type
_entity_poly.pdbx_seq_one_letter_code
_entity_poly.pdbx_strand_id
1 'polypeptide(L)'
;MDIGEQKEADKVLKSPETVDELPPSEMGTKEYWDTNYSVEIENFKNYELIDEGWFGGHIVRRLIGEFEICLKDVKKDDPIIDLGCGNGVLLLGLANRGHTNLT
;
A
#
# COMPACT_ATOMS: atom_id res chain seq x y z
N MET A 1 -23.10 35.70 -56.65
CA MET A 1 -23.43 35.91 -55.23
C MET A 1 -24.59 35.01 -54.95
N ASP A 2 -24.29 33.86 -54.35
CA ASP A 2 -25.30 32.97 -53.79
C ASP A 2 -24.82 32.62 -52.39
N ILE A 3 -25.71 32.80 -51.44
CA ILE A 3 -25.51 32.77 -49.99
C ILE A 3 -26.08 31.43 -49.54
N GLY A 4 -25.21 30.42 -49.46
CA GLY A 4 -25.60 29.04 -49.18
C GLY A 4 -24.68 28.39 -48.15
N GLU A 5 -25.16 28.36 -46.91
CA GLU A 5 -24.88 27.35 -45.89
C GLU A 5 -23.42 27.20 -45.41
N GLN A 6 -23.09 27.97 -44.37
CA GLN A 6 -22.16 27.56 -43.33
C GLN A 6 -22.61 26.24 -42.70
N LYS A 7 -22.05 25.12 -43.18
CA LYS A 7 -22.06 23.84 -42.48
C LYS A 7 -20.63 23.49 -42.06
N GLU A 8 -20.21 24.08 -40.96
CA GLU A 8 -19.11 23.52 -40.17
C GLU A 8 -19.37 23.81 -38.68
N ALA A 9 -20.60 23.50 -38.26
CA ALA A 9 -20.93 23.28 -36.87
C ALA A 9 -20.61 21.81 -36.53
N ASP A 10 -20.01 21.62 -35.36
CA ASP A 10 -19.81 20.35 -34.68
C ASP A 10 -18.69 19.46 -35.24
N LYS A 11 -17.49 20.04 -35.31
CA LYS A 11 -16.30 19.25 -35.01
C LYS A 11 -16.42 18.80 -33.56
N VAL A 12 -17.04 17.62 -33.35
CA VAL A 12 -17.13 16.94 -32.06
C VAL A 12 -15.76 16.98 -31.43
N LEU A 13 -15.62 17.82 -30.40
CA LEU A 13 -14.44 17.83 -29.56
C LEU A 13 -14.40 16.42 -28.96
N LYS A 14 -13.49 15.56 -29.45
CA LYS A 14 -13.25 14.27 -28.83
C LYS A 14 -12.98 14.58 -27.35
N SER A 15 -13.84 14.07 -26.48
CA SER A 15 -13.59 14.09 -25.04
C SER A 15 -12.17 13.56 -24.81
N PRO A 16 -11.41 14.14 -23.86
CA PRO A 16 -10.10 13.59 -23.50
C PRO A 16 -10.29 12.09 -23.24
N GLU A 17 -9.41 11.28 -23.81
CA GLU A 17 -9.49 9.82 -23.78
C GLU A 17 -9.84 9.38 -22.37
N THR A 18 -11.01 8.75 -22.23
CA THR A 18 -11.43 8.17 -20.97
C THR A 18 -10.35 7.17 -20.60
N VAL A 19 -9.66 7.41 -19.49
CA VAL A 19 -8.73 6.43 -18.94
C VAL A 19 -9.60 5.20 -18.66
N ASP A 20 -9.49 4.16 -19.50
CA ASP A 20 -10.25 2.93 -19.31
C ASP A 20 -9.95 2.41 -17.90
N GLU A 21 -11.00 2.09 -17.15
CA GLU A 21 -10.84 1.55 -15.79
C GLU A 21 -10.00 0.28 -15.85
N LEU A 22 -9.02 0.19 -14.94
CA LEU A 22 -8.21 -1.01 -14.80
C LEU A 22 -9.10 -2.20 -14.42
N PRO A 23 -8.78 -3.41 -14.91
CA PRO A 23 -9.52 -4.60 -14.51
C PRO A 23 -9.39 -4.82 -12.99
N PRO A 24 -10.39 -5.43 -12.35
CA PRO A 24 -10.34 -5.77 -10.93
C PRO A 24 -9.07 -6.58 -10.59
N SER A 25 -8.44 -6.22 -9.47
CA SER A 25 -7.26 -6.94 -8.98
C SER A 25 -7.67 -8.17 -8.17
N GLU A 26 -6.95 -9.27 -8.38
CA GLU A 26 -7.06 -10.47 -7.53
C GLU A 26 -6.75 -10.14 -6.06
N MET A 27 -5.76 -9.27 -5.81
CA MET A 27 -5.41 -8.77 -4.47
C MET A 27 -6.50 -7.89 -3.85
N GLY A 28 -7.53 -7.51 -4.61
CA GLY A 28 -8.71 -6.82 -4.10
C GLY A 28 -9.75 -7.76 -3.49
N THR A 29 -9.57 -9.08 -3.60
CA THR A 29 -10.56 -10.08 -3.16
C THR A 29 -10.28 -10.58 -1.76
N LYS A 30 -11.34 -10.91 -1.00
CA LYS A 30 -11.21 -11.49 0.34
C LYS A 30 -10.55 -12.87 0.28
N GLU A 31 -10.93 -13.65 -0.72
CA GLU A 31 -10.46 -15.02 -0.94
C GLU A 31 -8.94 -15.07 -1.14
N TYR A 32 -8.38 -14.11 -1.88
CA TYR A 32 -6.94 -13.96 -2.02
C TYR A 32 -6.25 -13.79 -0.66
N TRP A 33 -6.74 -12.85 0.16
CA TRP A 33 -6.14 -12.59 1.47
C TRP A 33 -6.34 -13.74 2.46
N ASP A 34 -7.52 -14.37 2.51
CA ASP A 34 -7.75 -15.55 3.37
C ASP A 34 -6.75 -16.67 3.06
N THR A 35 -6.49 -16.91 1.77
CA THR A 35 -5.54 -17.92 1.31
C THR A 35 -4.13 -17.56 1.72
N ASN A 36 -3.70 -16.32 1.46
CA ASN A 36 -2.34 -15.89 1.78
C ASN A 36 -2.08 -15.86 3.29
N TYR A 37 -3.04 -15.40 4.10
CA TYR A 37 -2.91 -15.42 5.56
C TYR A 37 -2.78 -16.85 6.11
N SER A 38 -3.49 -17.82 5.52
CA SER A 38 -3.38 -19.23 5.95
C SER A 38 -1.97 -19.78 5.71
N VAL A 39 -1.39 -19.47 4.55
CA VAL A 39 0.00 -19.85 4.21
C VAL A 39 1.00 -19.19 5.15
N GLU A 40 0.85 -17.89 5.44
CA GLU A 40 1.74 -17.18 6.37
C GLU A 40 1.71 -17.77 7.79
N ILE A 41 0.52 -18.16 8.28
CA ILE A 41 0.39 -18.82 9.58
C ILE A 41 1.12 -20.16 9.60
N GLU A 42 1.02 -20.94 8.52
CA GLU A 42 1.75 -22.22 8.40
C GLU A 42 3.26 -21.99 8.35
N ASN A 43 3.71 -21.02 7.56
CA ASN A 43 5.12 -20.66 7.48
C ASN A 43 5.69 -20.25 8.84
N PHE A 44 4.96 -19.40 9.57
CA PHE A 44 5.36 -18.99 10.92
C PHE A 44 5.47 -20.18 11.87
N LYS A 45 4.48 -21.10 11.87
CA LYS A 45 4.50 -22.29 12.74
C LYS A 45 5.64 -23.26 12.43
N ASN A 46 6.00 -23.39 11.15
CA ASN A 46 6.95 -24.40 10.70
C ASN A 46 8.40 -23.90 10.71
N TYR A 47 8.61 -22.59 10.53
CA TYR A 47 9.95 -22.04 10.30
C TYR A 47 10.29 -20.84 11.20
N GLU A 48 9.34 -20.34 12.00
CA GLU A 48 9.49 -19.12 12.80
C GLU A 48 9.91 -17.89 11.97
N LEU A 49 9.65 -17.94 10.65
CA LEU A 49 9.99 -16.86 9.73
C LEU A 49 8.93 -15.77 9.82
N ILE A 50 9.34 -14.62 10.32
CA ILE A 50 8.47 -13.46 10.54
C ILE A 50 8.52 -12.50 9.34
N ASP A 51 9.60 -12.49 8.56
CA ASP A 51 9.92 -11.34 7.70
C ASP A 51 10.36 -11.68 6.27
N GLU A 52 10.36 -12.95 5.83
CA GLU A 52 10.94 -13.33 4.52
C GLU A 52 9.96 -13.26 3.33
N GLY A 53 8.64 -13.28 3.56
CA GLY A 53 7.65 -13.49 2.49
C GLY A 53 7.31 -12.27 1.62
N TRP A 54 7.20 -11.07 2.21
CA TRP A 54 6.60 -9.91 1.54
C TRP A 54 7.61 -8.82 1.16
N PHE A 55 8.28 -8.26 2.16
CA PHE A 55 9.23 -7.17 1.97
C PHE A 55 10.65 -7.56 2.38
N GLY A 56 10.84 -8.70 3.05
CA GLY A 56 12.13 -9.07 3.61
C GLY A 56 12.47 -8.24 4.85
N GLY A 57 13.14 -8.84 5.84
CA GLY A 57 13.60 -8.12 7.03
C GLY A 57 14.47 -6.89 6.76
N HIS A 58 15.13 -6.85 5.60
CA HIS A 58 15.97 -5.72 5.20
C HIS A 58 15.17 -4.44 4.92
N ILE A 59 13.98 -4.53 4.33
CA ILE A 59 13.12 -3.37 4.08
C ILE A 59 12.60 -2.83 5.41
N VAL A 60 12.17 -3.70 6.33
CA VAL A 60 11.71 -3.29 7.67
C VAL A 60 12.82 -2.54 8.41
N ARG A 61 14.04 -3.10 8.43
CA ARG A 61 15.20 -2.44 9.05
C ARG A 61 15.49 -1.07 8.45
N ARG A 62 15.37 -0.95 7.12
CA ARG A 62 15.53 0.33 6.42
C ARG A 62 14.45 1.32 6.85
N LEU A 63 13.18 0.94 6.81
CA LEU A 63 12.05 1.81 7.17
C LEU A 63 12.18 2.34 8.60
N ILE A 64 12.55 1.49 9.56
CA ILE A 64 12.79 1.92 10.94
C ILE A 64 13.94 2.92 11.02
N GLY A 65 15.03 2.69 10.29
CA GLY A 65 16.15 3.64 10.26
C GLY A 65 15.76 4.99 9.66
N GLU A 66 15.04 4.98 8.54
CA GLU A 66 14.53 6.21 7.91
C GLU A 66 13.53 6.93 8.82
N PHE A 67 12.66 6.20 9.52
CA PHE A 67 11.74 6.73 10.52
C PHE A 67 12.50 7.48 11.63
N GLU A 68 13.52 6.85 12.22
CA GLU A 68 14.34 7.47 13.29
C GLU A 68 15.14 8.69 12.78
N ILE A 69 15.58 8.70 11.52
CA ILE A 69 16.33 9.81 10.92
C ILE A 69 15.42 10.99 10.56
N CYS A 70 14.27 10.71 9.94
CA CYS A 70 13.39 11.72 9.37
C CYS A 70 12.40 12.30 10.38
N LEU A 71 11.99 11.50 11.38
CA LEU A 71 10.92 11.84 12.32
C LEU A 71 11.45 11.98 13.75
N LYS A 72 12.51 12.77 13.93
CA LYS A 72 13.22 12.94 15.22
C LYS A 72 12.36 13.51 16.35
N ASP A 73 11.32 14.26 16.01
CA ASP A 73 10.43 14.90 16.97
C ASP A 73 9.32 13.95 17.47
N VAL A 74 9.17 12.78 16.85
CA VAL A 74 8.20 11.75 17.27
C VAL A 74 8.73 11.08 18.53
N LYS A 75 7.95 11.21 19.61
CA LYS A 75 8.23 10.60 20.90
C LYS A 75 7.87 9.13 20.90
N LYS A 76 8.34 8.42 21.92
CA LYS A 76 8.10 6.98 22.09
C LYS A 76 6.66 6.65 22.47
N ASP A 77 5.90 7.61 22.97
CA ASP A 77 4.49 7.50 23.38
C ASP A 77 3.52 8.16 22.39
N ASP A 78 4.03 8.82 21.35
CA ASP A 78 3.20 9.36 20.28
C ASP A 78 2.49 8.22 19.52
N PRO A 79 1.20 8.41 19.16
CA PRO A 79 0.42 7.39 18.47
C PRO A 79 0.93 7.18 17.03
N ILE A 80 1.16 5.92 16.67
CA ILE A 80 1.57 5.50 15.32
C ILE A 80 0.61 4.42 14.83
N ILE A 81 0.14 4.58 13.58
CA ILE A 81 -0.70 3.60 12.88
C ILE A 81 0.02 3.06 11.64
N ASP A 82 -0.01 1.74 11.45
CA ASP A 82 0.52 1.08 10.24
C ASP A 82 -0.64 0.59 9.34
N LEU A 83 -0.88 1.29 8.24
CA LEU A 83 -1.97 1.00 7.32
C LEU A 83 -1.53 -0.02 6.27
N GLY A 84 -2.21 -1.16 6.23
CA GLY A 84 -1.76 -2.29 5.40
C GLY A 84 -0.56 -3.01 6.02
N CYS A 85 -0.50 -3.07 7.35
CA CYS A 85 0.62 -3.61 8.12
C CYS A 85 0.94 -5.09 7.88
N GLY A 86 0.07 -5.82 7.17
CA GLY A 86 0.19 -7.26 6.96
C GLY A 86 0.26 -8.00 8.31
N ASN A 87 1.39 -8.63 8.58
CA ASN A 87 1.66 -9.33 9.85
C ASN A 87 2.19 -8.41 10.98
N GLY A 88 2.26 -7.10 10.76
CA GLY A 88 2.60 -6.11 11.80
C GLY A 88 4.09 -5.99 12.11
N VAL A 89 4.98 -6.47 11.24
CA VAL A 89 6.42 -6.54 11.53
C VAL A 89 7.08 -5.17 11.69
N LEU A 90 6.59 -4.14 10.99
CA LEU A 90 7.06 -2.77 11.20
C LEU A 90 6.72 -2.30 12.62
N LEU A 91 5.48 -2.51 13.08
CA LEU A 91 5.06 -2.15 14.44
C LEU A 91 5.87 -2.92 15.50
N LEU A 92 6.09 -4.23 15.31
CA LEU A 92 6.98 -5.01 16.19
C LEU A 92 8.41 -4.44 16.21
N GLY A 93 8.91 -4.03 15.05
CA GLY A 93 10.20 -3.38 14.92
C GLY A 93 10.27 -2.05 15.68
N LEU A 94 9.24 -1.21 15.58
CA LEU A 94 9.14 0.05 16.33
C LEU A 94 8.99 -0.20 17.85
N ALA A 95 8.23 -1.23 18.25
CA ALA A 95 8.10 -1.65 19.64
C ALA A 95 9.46 -2.07 20.22
N ASN A 96 10.25 -2.83 19.47
CA ASN A 96 11.63 -3.19 19.83
C ASN A 96 12.58 -1.97 19.93
N ARG A 97 12.21 -0.84 19.30
CA ARG A 97 12.88 0.46 19.47
C ARG A 97 12.29 1.32 20.58
N GLY A 98 11.37 0.77 21.37
CA GLY A 98 10.77 1.41 22.54
C GLY A 98 9.57 2.30 22.26
N HIS A 99 8.99 2.28 21.05
CA HIS A 99 7.70 2.93 20.83
C HIS A 99 6.58 2.12 21.52
N THR A 100 5.62 2.79 22.13
CA THR A 100 4.66 2.18 23.07
C THR A 100 3.19 2.36 22.68
N ASN A 101 2.90 3.31 21.78
CA ASN A 101 1.55 3.63 21.34
C ASN A 101 1.39 3.28 19.85
N LEU A 102 1.22 1.98 19.57
CA LEU A 102 1.26 1.40 18.23
C LEU A 102 -0.07 0.73 17.91
N THR A 103 -0.61 0.93 16.70
CA THR A 103 -1.88 0.33 16.24
C THR A 103 -1.81 -0.13 14.79
#